data_AF-A0A0F9ATW5-F1
#
_entry.id   AF-A0A0F9ATW5-F1
#
_cell.length_a   1.000
_cell.length_b   1.000
_cell.length_c   1.000
_cell.angle_alpha   90.00
_cell.angle_beta   90.00
_cell.angle_gamma   90.00
#
_symmetry.space_group_name_H-M   'P 1'
#
loop_
_entity.id
_entity.type
_entity.pdbx_description
1 polymer ?
#
loop_
_entity_poly.entity_id
_entity_poly.type
_entity_poly.pdbx_seq_one_letter_code
_entity_poly.pdbx_strand_id
1 'polypeptide(L)'
;TKTDFLEERLEMIEGRSDVHISDYSPWDVRPTFGSKYYSGKKFMISLGNKWVKPKLLEDDAPIPDGVDTMAIPVEHKQAFVDDINQALRDIAGVATFGRNTLIHDPQRVMKCINWARAHPFSSESLEITLDTPGEIADFMDWDSLVKITNSVYRPKIDPGADRTVHVDQATVHDALGLAVGHVQDFILVTRENPLTGEITNSYHPRIFIDFMVKLVSSEDSEIDLTKVITFLLNLKNYGYNLKLVTYDGWQSTIALQQLERLNYNAKVLSVDRTDEAYIALRTAIYEERLDIYDYAPFFDEITSVLHIIKKRDRDPMRRGKVDHPANGSKDISDCVAGVTKNCYEIAAPPAITPEQARALAETIAPVVVDRNAWVIQDYGKGRIIGVK
;
A
#
# COMPACT_ATOMS: atom_id res chain seq x y z
N THR A 1 15.29 7.93 11.21
CA THR A 1 14.90 8.50 9.89
C THR A 1 16.15 8.64 9.05
N LYS A 2 16.54 7.58 8.34
CA LYS A 2 17.71 7.54 7.47
C LYS A 2 17.40 6.60 6.31
N THR A 3 17.49 7.11 5.09
CA THR A 3 16.94 6.49 3.88
C THR A 3 17.93 6.62 2.73
N ASP A 4 19.11 6.01 2.87
CA ASP A 4 19.97 5.73 1.73
C ASP A 4 20.72 4.41 1.94
N PHE A 5 20.82 3.61 0.87
CA PHE A 5 21.68 2.43 0.80
C PHE A 5 23.14 2.79 1.11
N LEU A 6 23.54 4.03 0.81
CA LEU A 6 24.84 4.57 1.23
C LEU A 6 24.93 4.69 2.75
N GLU A 7 23.99 5.36 3.42
CA GLU A 7 24.00 5.56 4.87
C GLU A 7 24.00 4.22 5.65
N GLU A 8 23.21 3.23 5.23
CA GLU A 8 23.25 1.89 5.83
C GLU A 8 24.62 1.21 5.66
N ARG A 9 25.24 1.39 4.50
CA ARG A 9 26.60 0.88 4.26
C ARG A 9 27.62 1.66 5.08
N LEU A 10 27.39 2.94 5.36
CA LEU A 10 28.24 3.74 6.25
C LEU A 10 28.12 3.24 7.70
N GLU A 11 26.91 2.94 8.18
CA GLU A 11 26.66 2.39 9.52
C GLU A 11 27.21 0.96 9.68
N MET A 12 27.08 0.09 8.66
CA MET A 12 27.69 -1.25 8.67
C MET A 12 29.23 -1.25 8.66
N ILE A 13 29.84 -0.14 8.23
CA ILE A 13 31.29 0.05 8.14
C ILE A 13 31.82 0.89 9.31
N GLU A 14 30.94 1.51 10.10
CA GLU A 14 31.28 2.37 11.22
C GLU A 14 32.04 1.56 12.29
N GLY A 15 33.30 1.97 12.57
CA GLY A 15 34.18 1.27 13.51
C GLY A 15 35.26 0.37 12.87
N ARG A 16 35.25 0.20 11.54
CA ARG A 16 36.32 -0.49 10.81
C ARG A 16 37.49 0.45 10.52
N SER A 17 38.68 0.16 11.06
CA SER A 17 39.88 1.00 10.87
C SER A 17 40.47 0.97 9.46
N ASP A 18 39.99 0.08 8.59
CA ASP A 18 40.40 -0.09 7.19
C ASP A 18 39.58 0.72 6.18
N VAL A 19 38.53 1.43 6.63
CA VAL A 19 37.64 2.19 5.72
C VAL A 19 37.51 3.64 6.16
N HIS A 20 37.74 4.56 5.23
CA HIS A 20 37.53 6.00 5.41
C HIS A 20 36.26 6.42 4.65
N ILE A 21 35.31 6.98 5.38
CA ILE A 21 34.06 7.51 4.86
C ILE A 21 34.15 9.02 4.85
N SER A 22 33.87 9.62 3.69
CA SER A 22 33.85 11.07 3.52
C SER A 22 32.60 11.46 2.74
N ASP A 23 31.72 12.23 3.37
CA ASP A 23 30.55 12.82 2.73
C ASP A 23 30.77 14.32 2.58
N TYR A 24 30.85 14.80 1.34
CA TYR A 24 31.11 16.19 1.02
C TYR A 24 30.31 16.58 -0.22
N SER A 25 29.54 17.67 -0.14
CA SER A 25 28.98 18.26 -1.34
C SER A 25 30.10 18.87 -2.22
N PRO A 26 29.88 19.06 -3.53
CA PRO A 26 30.90 19.62 -4.42
C PRO A 26 31.48 20.98 -3.97
N TRP A 27 30.70 21.77 -3.23
CA TRP A 27 31.13 23.05 -2.64
C TRP A 27 31.79 22.93 -1.26
N ASP A 28 31.74 21.76 -0.61
CA ASP A 28 32.51 21.51 0.61
C ASP A 28 33.95 21.12 0.27
N VAL A 29 34.15 20.46 -0.89
CA VAL A 29 35.47 20.04 -1.38
C VAL A 29 36.20 21.15 -2.14
N ARG A 30 35.46 22.04 -2.82
CA ARG A 30 36.04 23.09 -3.65
C ARG A 30 36.00 24.44 -2.93
N PRO A 31 37.06 25.26 -2.99
CA PRO A 31 37.08 26.56 -2.31
C PRO A 31 35.91 27.44 -2.80
N THR A 32 35.05 27.82 -1.86
CA THR A 32 33.79 28.56 -2.08
C THR A 32 34.00 30.06 -2.27
N PHE A 33 35.19 30.57 -1.95
CA PHE A 33 35.50 31.99 -2.03
C PHE A 33 36.66 32.24 -3.01
N GLY A 34 36.41 33.00 -4.07
CA GLY A 34 37.44 33.39 -5.05
C GLY A 34 37.87 32.30 -6.05
N SER A 35 37.14 31.19 -6.14
CA SER A 35 37.39 30.17 -7.17
C SER A 35 36.71 30.52 -8.48
N LYS A 36 37.22 29.98 -9.60
CA LYS A 36 36.60 30.12 -10.94
C LYS A 36 35.20 29.48 -11.03
N TYR A 37 34.75 28.77 -9.99
CA TYR A 37 33.58 27.91 -10.01
C TYR A 37 32.40 28.43 -9.17
N TYR A 38 32.65 29.20 -8.11
CA TYR A 38 31.60 29.68 -7.20
C TYR A 38 31.77 31.17 -6.85
N SER A 39 30.68 31.94 -6.97
CA SER A 39 30.61 33.37 -6.69
C SER A 39 30.54 33.71 -5.19
N GLY A 40 30.39 32.71 -4.33
CA GLY A 40 30.22 32.87 -2.88
C GLY A 40 28.79 33.23 -2.45
N LYS A 41 27.87 33.52 -3.38
CA LYS A 41 26.45 33.72 -3.08
C LYS A 41 25.73 32.38 -2.93
N LYS A 42 24.85 32.27 -1.94
CA LYS A 42 24.06 31.06 -1.67
C LYS A 42 22.56 31.39 -1.64
N PHE A 43 21.72 30.39 -1.90
CA PHE A 43 20.28 30.41 -1.68
C PHE A 43 19.89 29.29 -0.70
N MET A 44 18.79 29.49 0.03
CA MET A 44 18.31 28.54 1.03
C MET A 44 17.25 27.61 0.45
N ILE A 45 17.33 26.34 0.85
CA ILE A 45 16.28 25.35 0.58
C ILE A 45 15.84 24.68 1.88
N SER A 46 14.58 24.30 1.93
CA SER A 46 14.03 23.38 2.91
C SER A 46 14.15 21.95 2.36
N LEU A 47 14.76 21.06 3.13
CA LEU A 47 14.97 19.65 2.75
C LEU A 47 13.68 18.82 2.81
N GLY A 48 12.61 19.39 3.37
CA GLY A 48 11.37 18.67 3.61
C GLY A 48 11.51 17.58 4.68
N ASN A 49 10.43 16.84 4.89
CA ASN A 49 10.38 15.64 5.73
C ASN A 49 9.30 14.68 5.18
N LYS A 50 8.91 13.64 5.93
CA LYS A 50 7.85 12.69 5.54
C LYS A 50 6.52 13.38 5.16
N TRP A 51 6.27 14.59 5.68
CA TRP A 51 5.01 15.31 5.55
C TRP A 51 5.11 16.58 4.69
N VAL A 52 6.29 17.20 4.61
CA VAL A 52 6.54 18.48 3.95
C VAL A 52 7.48 18.28 2.77
N LYS A 53 7.07 18.68 1.57
CA LYS A 53 7.92 18.56 0.38
C LYS A 53 9.08 19.56 0.44
N PRO A 54 10.27 19.21 -0.10
CA PRO A 54 11.37 20.15 -0.24
C PRO A 54 10.94 21.37 -1.07
N LYS A 55 11.40 22.56 -0.69
CA LYS A 55 11.07 23.82 -1.39
C LYS A 55 12.21 24.83 -1.31
N LEU A 56 12.37 25.67 -2.34
CA LEU A 56 13.21 26.86 -2.26
C LEU A 56 12.59 27.86 -1.28
N LEU A 57 13.41 28.37 -0.35
CA LEU A 57 13.01 29.43 0.57
C LEU A 57 13.32 30.79 -0.05
N GLU A 58 12.38 31.71 0.06
CA GLU A 58 12.64 33.13 -0.22
C GLU A 58 13.40 33.73 0.97
N ASP A 59 14.19 34.78 0.75
CA ASP A 59 15.19 35.30 1.69
C ASP A 59 14.62 35.69 3.09
N ASP A 60 13.29 35.89 3.19
CA ASP A 60 12.56 36.25 4.42
C ASP A 60 11.45 35.25 4.83
N ALA A 61 11.40 34.06 4.22
CA ALA A 61 10.34 33.08 4.52
C ALA A 61 10.59 32.35 5.86
N PRO A 62 9.58 32.21 6.74
CA PRO A 62 9.71 31.45 7.98
C PRO A 62 10.00 29.97 7.66
N ILE A 63 11.00 29.42 8.35
CA ILE A 63 11.36 27.99 8.25
C ILE A 63 10.26 27.18 8.94
N PRO A 64 9.65 26.19 8.27
CA PRO A 64 8.67 25.31 8.91
C PRO A 64 9.30 24.50 10.07
N ASP A 65 8.61 24.41 11.20
CA ASP A 65 9.08 23.65 12.37
C ASP A 65 9.33 22.17 12.02
N GLY A 66 10.48 21.64 12.46
CA GLY A 66 10.86 20.23 12.26
C GLY A 66 11.32 19.88 10.84
N VAL A 67 11.80 20.86 10.07
CA VAL A 67 12.37 20.66 8.73
C VAL A 67 13.79 21.22 8.64
N ASP A 68 14.73 20.38 8.23
CA ASP A 68 16.12 20.79 8.03
C ASP A 68 16.27 21.71 6.81
N THR A 69 17.26 22.60 6.86
CA THR A 69 17.54 23.57 5.79
C THR A 69 18.99 23.50 5.33
N MET A 70 19.23 23.85 4.07
CA MET A 70 20.56 23.79 3.47
C MET A 70 20.84 25.03 2.60
N ALA A 71 22.06 25.56 2.71
CA ALA A 71 22.54 26.72 1.96
C ALA A 71 23.38 26.29 0.75
N ILE A 72 22.89 26.54 -0.46
CA ILE A 72 23.46 26.01 -1.71
C ILE A 72 23.99 27.16 -2.58
N PRO A 73 25.16 27.04 -3.24
CA PRO A 73 25.66 28.06 -4.16
C PRO A 73 24.68 28.38 -5.29
N VAL A 74 24.49 29.67 -5.59
CA VAL A 74 23.50 30.14 -6.59
C VAL A 74 23.73 29.59 -8.00
N GLU A 75 24.95 29.12 -8.31
CA GLU A 75 25.28 28.47 -9.58
C GLU A 75 24.48 27.20 -9.84
N HIS A 76 24.02 26.53 -8.77
CA HIS A 76 23.17 25.34 -8.88
C HIS A 76 21.68 25.67 -8.88
N LYS A 77 21.28 26.94 -8.67
CA LYS A 77 19.88 27.34 -8.46
C LYS A 77 18.94 26.85 -9.56
N GLN A 78 19.37 26.90 -10.83
CA GLN A 78 18.53 26.44 -11.94
C GLN A 78 18.17 24.96 -11.82
N ALA A 79 19.11 24.09 -11.44
CA ALA A 79 18.84 22.66 -11.27
C ALA A 79 17.83 22.39 -10.14
N PHE A 80 17.89 23.17 -9.06
CA PHE A 80 16.93 23.08 -7.95
C PHE A 80 15.56 23.66 -8.28
N VAL A 81 15.48 24.63 -9.21
CA VAL A 81 14.21 25.13 -9.76
C VAL A 81 13.60 24.10 -10.71
N ASP A 82 14.41 23.41 -11.51
CA ASP A 82 13.96 22.45 -12.51
C ASP A 82 13.45 21.14 -11.89
N ASP A 83 14.21 20.53 -10.98
CA ASP A 83 13.79 19.36 -10.19
C ASP A 83 14.54 19.32 -8.85
N ILE A 84 13.91 19.83 -7.81
CA ILE A 84 14.50 19.93 -6.47
C ILE A 84 14.91 18.57 -5.89
N ASN A 85 14.17 17.50 -6.18
CA ASN A 85 14.46 16.18 -5.62
C ASN A 85 15.64 15.54 -6.34
N GLN A 86 15.72 15.68 -7.67
CA GLN A 86 16.89 15.21 -8.41
C GLN A 86 18.15 15.99 -8.01
N ALA A 87 18.04 17.31 -7.88
CA ALA A 87 19.16 18.18 -7.54
C ALA A 87 19.69 17.90 -6.12
N LEU A 88 18.82 17.71 -5.14
CA LEU A 88 19.22 17.32 -3.78
C LEU A 88 20.08 16.05 -3.77
N ARG A 89 19.75 15.05 -4.59
CA ARG A 89 20.49 13.80 -4.67
C ARG A 89 21.79 13.92 -5.47
N ASP A 90 21.69 14.41 -6.69
CA ASP A 90 22.81 14.40 -7.64
C ASP A 90 23.86 15.47 -7.32
N ILE A 91 23.42 16.59 -6.72
CA ILE A 91 24.27 17.77 -6.49
C ILE A 91 24.59 17.93 -5.00
N ALA A 92 23.60 17.79 -4.11
CA ALA A 92 23.81 17.98 -2.67
C ALA A 92 24.11 16.68 -1.90
N GLY A 93 24.05 15.51 -2.55
CA GLY A 93 24.27 14.22 -1.89
C GLY A 93 23.23 13.86 -0.83
N VAL A 94 22.11 14.60 -0.78
CA VAL A 94 21.06 14.40 0.23
C VAL A 94 20.11 13.31 -0.23
N ALA A 95 19.90 12.33 0.64
CA ALA A 95 18.85 11.33 0.51
C ALA A 95 17.47 12.01 0.40
N THR A 96 16.92 12.07 -0.80
CA THR A 96 15.58 12.64 -1.00
C THR A 96 14.50 11.61 -0.75
N PHE A 97 13.53 11.94 0.11
CA PHE A 97 12.30 11.15 0.31
C PHE A 97 11.48 10.93 -0.96
N GLY A 98 11.75 11.69 -2.02
CA GLY A 98 11.07 11.58 -3.31
C GLY A 98 11.82 10.74 -4.32
N ARG A 99 11.45 9.46 -4.47
CA ARG A 99 10.95 8.97 -5.78
C ARG A 99 10.27 7.60 -5.66
N ASN A 100 9.08 7.56 -6.23
CA ASN A 100 8.20 6.42 -6.45
C ASN A 100 7.49 5.81 -5.24
N THR A 101 7.07 6.56 -4.21
CA THR A 101 6.10 5.97 -3.28
C THR A 101 4.83 5.55 -4.04
N LEU A 102 4.23 4.42 -3.68
CA LEU A 102 2.99 3.94 -4.31
C LEU A 102 1.85 4.95 -4.07
N ILE A 103 1.76 5.46 -2.84
CA ILE A 103 0.84 6.51 -2.43
C ILE A 103 1.62 7.82 -2.34
N HIS A 104 1.29 8.77 -3.22
CA HIS A 104 1.96 10.08 -3.26
C HIS A 104 1.38 11.09 -2.28
N ASP A 105 0.15 10.84 -1.80
CA ASP A 105 -0.58 11.72 -0.90
C ASP A 105 -1.09 10.91 0.30
N PRO A 106 -0.37 10.91 1.44
CA PRO A 106 -0.78 10.21 2.66
C PRO A 106 -2.16 10.62 3.17
N GLN A 107 -2.65 11.83 2.85
CA GLN A 107 -3.98 12.27 3.25
C GLN A 107 -5.08 11.39 2.64
N ARG A 108 -4.83 10.76 1.48
CA ARG A 108 -5.76 9.79 0.90
C ARG A 108 -5.95 8.56 1.77
N VAL A 109 -4.88 8.09 2.41
CA VAL A 109 -4.97 6.98 3.38
C VAL A 109 -5.74 7.43 4.61
N MET A 110 -5.47 8.63 5.13
CA MET A 110 -6.17 9.18 6.31
C MET A 110 -7.69 9.29 6.10
N LYS A 111 -8.14 9.58 4.88
CA LYS A 111 -9.59 9.62 4.57
C LYS A 111 -10.26 8.26 4.60
N CYS A 112 -9.51 7.18 4.44
CA CYS A 112 -10.00 5.81 4.56
C CYS A 112 -10.07 5.34 6.02
N ILE A 113 -9.46 6.08 6.97
CA ILE A 113 -9.49 5.75 8.39
C ILE A 113 -10.83 6.16 8.99
N ASN A 114 -11.56 5.17 9.49
CA ASN A 114 -12.74 5.33 10.30
C ASN A 114 -12.34 5.45 11.77
N TRP A 115 -12.23 6.69 12.24
CA TRP A 115 -11.82 7.04 13.61
C TRP A 115 -12.79 6.56 14.72
N ALA A 116 -13.98 6.06 14.37
CA ALA A 116 -14.88 5.44 15.33
C ALA A 116 -14.51 3.98 15.64
N ARG A 117 -13.57 3.41 14.89
CA ARG A 117 -13.10 2.04 15.04
C ARG A 117 -11.70 2.06 15.66
N ALA A 118 -11.45 1.14 16.58
CA ALA A 118 -10.13 0.90 17.15
C ALA A 118 -9.55 -0.41 16.61
N HIS A 119 -8.23 -0.54 16.71
CA HIS A 119 -7.56 -1.82 16.46
C HIS A 119 -8.08 -2.88 17.45
N PRO A 120 -8.55 -4.05 16.97
CA PRO A 120 -9.25 -5.01 17.83
C PRO A 120 -8.32 -5.99 18.54
N PHE A 121 -7.00 -5.86 18.42
CA PHE A 121 -6.05 -6.62 19.21
C PHE A 121 -5.48 -5.77 20.35
N SER A 122 -5.04 -6.44 21.41
CA SER A 122 -4.50 -5.81 22.62
C SER A 122 -3.17 -5.07 22.39
N SER A 123 -2.48 -5.31 21.28
CA SER A 123 -1.20 -4.70 20.92
C SER A 123 -1.08 -4.60 19.40
N GLU A 124 -0.31 -3.63 18.91
CA GLU A 124 -0.03 -3.45 17.49
C GLU A 124 0.79 -4.60 16.87
N SER A 125 1.49 -5.36 17.72
CA SER A 125 2.19 -6.57 17.30
C SER A 125 2.04 -7.63 18.37
N LEU A 126 1.78 -8.86 17.93
CA LEU A 126 1.59 -10.02 18.80
C LEU A 126 2.77 -10.97 18.65
N GLU A 127 3.43 -11.25 19.77
CA GLU A 127 4.43 -12.31 19.83
C GLU A 127 3.71 -13.66 19.90
N ILE A 128 3.80 -14.46 18.83
CA ILE A 128 3.13 -15.76 18.71
C ILE A 128 4.16 -16.81 18.34
N THR A 129 4.81 -17.34 19.36
CA THR A 129 5.84 -18.36 19.23
C THR A 129 5.33 -19.74 19.64
N LEU A 130 6.12 -20.78 19.41
CA LEU A 130 5.83 -22.16 19.83
C LEU A 130 5.61 -22.26 21.36
N ASP A 131 6.35 -21.46 22.13
CA ASP A 131 6.32 -21.48 23.59
C ASP A 131 5.28 -20.52 24.19
N THR A 132 4.68 -19.65 23.37
CA THR A 132 3.62 -18.75 23.82
C THR A 132 2.42 -19.59 24.29
N PRO A 133 1.93 -19.47 25.53
CA PRO A 133 0.83 -20.32 25.99
C PRO A 133 -0.53 -19.95 25.39
N GLY A 134 -0.69 -18.74 24.84
CA GLY A 134 -1.94 -18.25 24.26
C GLY A 134 -2.07 -18.47 22.74
N GLU A 135 -3.31 -18.42 22.29
CA GLU A 135 -3.71 -18.39 20.87
C GLU A 135 -3.93 -16.94 20.40
N ILE A 136 -3.86 -16.70 19.09
CA ILE A 136 -4.10 -15.36 18.51
C ILE A 136 -5.48 -14.80 18.93
N ALA A 137 -6.48 -15.68 19.03
CA ALA A 137 -7.84 -15.30 19.42
C ALA A 137 -7.93 -14.75 20.86
N ASP A 138 -6.99 -15.10 21.74
CA ASP A 138 -7.00 -14.67 23.14
C ASP A 138 -6.60 -13.19 23.30
N PHE A 139 -5.91 -12.64 22.30
CA PHE A 139 -5.47 -11.24 22.28
C PHE A 139 -6.47 -10.30 21.62
N MET A 140 -7.63 -10.82 21.19
CA MET A 140 -8.62 -10.08 20.42
C MET A 140 -9.79 -9.60 21.29
N ASP A 141 -10.18 -8.34 21.15
CA ASP A 141 -11.39 -7.78 21.73
C ASP A 141 -12.62 -8.23 20.92
N TRP A 142 -13.08 -9.45 21.19
CA TRP A 142 -14.28 -10.01 20.59
C TRP A 142 -15.53 -9.18 20.89
N ASP A 143 -15.61 -8.56 22.07
CA ASP A 143 -16.77 -7.73 22.43
C ASP A 143 -16.90 -6.52 21.52
N SER A 144 -15.80 -5.99 20.97
CA SER A 144 -15.85 -4.93 19.94
C SER A 144 -16.36 -5.43 18.59
N LEU A 145 -16.02 -6.66 18.20
CA LEU A 145 -16.21 -7.18 16.83
C LEU A 145 -17.48 -7.99 16.64
N VAL A 146 -17.88 -8.77 17.64
CA VAL A 146 -19.00 -9.71 17.55
C VAL A 146 -20.12 -9.37 18.52
N LYS A 147 -21.30 -9.91 18.21
CA LYS A 147 -22.46 -9.91 19.09
C LYS A 147 -23.05 -11.31 19.12
N ILE A 148 -23.69 -11.65 20.22
CA ILE A 148 -24.42 -12.91 20.36
C ILE A 148 -25.85 -12.69 19.89
N THR A 149 -26.29 -13.44 18.88
CA THR A 149 -27.68 -13.46 18.41
C THR A 149 -28.16 -14.90 18.34
N ASN A 150 -29.24 -15.23 19.08
CA ASN A 150 -29.75 -16.60 19.20
C ASN A 150 -28.68 -17.62 19.62
N SER A 151 -27.88 -17.26 20.63
CA SER A 151 -26.77 -18.08 21.15
C SER A 151 -25.65 -18.38 20.14
N VAL A 152 -25.56 -17.62 19.05
CA VAL A 152 -24.50 -17.74 18.04
C VAL A 152 -23.76 -16.41 17.92
N TYR A 153 -22.43 -16.46 17.91
CA TYR A 153 -21.60 -15.30 17.62
C TYR A 153 -21.78 -14.87 16.17
N ARG A 154 -21.90 -13.56 15.97
CA ARG A 154 -21.97 -12.95 14.64
C ARG A 154 -21.17 -11.66 14.62
N PRO A 155 -20.46 -11.35 13.52
CA PRO A 155 -19.86 -10.04 13.33
C PRO A 155 -20.92 -8.94 13.53
N LYS A 156 -20.56 -7.85 14.20
CA LYS A 156 -21.46 -6.70 14.36
C LYS A 156 -21.71 -6.00 13.04
N ILE A 157 -20.67 -5.90 12.23
CA ILE A 157 -20.67 -5.31 10.89
C ILE A 157 -20.81 -6.42 9.86
N ASP A 158 -21.77 -6.26 8.95
CA ASP A 158 -22.06 -7.15 7.83
C ASP A 158 -21.98 -8.66 8.20
N PRO A 159 -22.87 -9.15 9.09
CA PRO A 159 -22.83 -10.52 9.61
C PRO A 159 -22.93 -11.61 8.55
N GLY A 160 -23.50 -11.30 7.39
CA GLY A 160 -23.68 -12.24 6.28
C GLY A 160 -22.64 -12.09 5.17
N ALA A 161 -21.65 -11.20 5.31
CA ALA A 161 -20.67 -10.96 4.27
C ALA A 161 -19.69 -12.13 4.11
N ASP A 162 -19.42 -12.46 2.84
CA ASP A 162 -18.35 -13.35 2.41
C ASP A 162 -17.01 -12.64 2.59
N ARG A 163 -16.20 -13.14 3.52
CA ARG A 163 -14.91 -12.54 3.89
C ARG A 163 -13.75 -13.23 3.19
N THR A 164 -12.74 -12.45 2.88
CA THR A 164 -11.48 -12.89 2.31
C THR A 164 -10.38 -12.70 3.33
N VAL A 165 -9.36 -13.55 3.22
CA VAL A 165 -8.17 -13.50 4.08
C VAL A 165 -6.94 -13.49 3.20
N HIS A 166 -5.96 -12.70 3.58
CA HIS A 166 -4.59 -12.84 3.10
C HIS A 166 -3.62 -12.98 4.27
N VAL A 167 -2.67 -13.89 4.12
CA VAL A 167 -1.59 -14.12 5.07
C VAL A 167 -0.27 -14.01 4.33
N ASP A 168 0.54 -13.04 4.74
CA ASP A 168 1.91 -12.86 4.28
C ASP A 168 2.85 -13.58 5.25
N GLN A 169 3.37 -14.74 4.82
CA GLN A 169 4.07 -15.66 5.71
C GLN A 169 5.53 -15.29 5.89
N ALA A 170 5.92 -15.19 7.16
CA ALA A 170 7.30 -15.20 7.61
C ALA A 170 7.47 -16.22 8.75
N THR A 171 8.70 -16.71 8.96
CA THR A 171 9.00 -17.70 10.01
C THR A 171 10.06 -17.24 11.01
N VAL A 172 11.13 -16.59 10.55
CA VAL A 172 12.32 -16.26 11.37
C VAL A 172 12.79 -14.84 11.08
N HIS A 173 13.02 -14.05 12.13
CA HIS A 173 13.54 -12.66 12.09
C HIS A 173 12.71 -11.67 11.25
N ASP A 174 11.52 -12.08 10.83
CA ASP A 174 10.61 -11.29 10.02
C ASP A 174 9.18 -11.49 10.56
N ALA A 175 8.30 -10.57 10.25
CA ALA A 175 6.96 -10.54 10.79
C ALA A 175 5.95 -11.15 9.80
N LEU A 176 5.01 -11.91 10.34
CA LEU A 176 3.90 -12.45 9.56
C LEU A 176 2.73 -11.46 9.60
N GLY A 177 2.25 -11.08 8.41
CA GLY A 177 1.06 -10.26 8.27
C GLY A 177 -0.20 -11.12 8.14
N LEU A 178 -1.29 -10.69 8.76
CA LEU A 178 -2.61 -11.28 8.51
C LEU A 178 -3.65 -10.18 8.38
N ALA A 179 -4.49 -10.23 7.34
CA ALA A 179 -5.64 -9.34 7.20
C ALA A 179 -6.90 -10.11 6.80
N VAL A 180 -8.04 -9.64 7.31
CA VAL A 180 -9.38 -10.13 6.99
C VAL A 180 -10.24 -8.94 6.55
N GLY A 181 -10.94 -9.09 5.44
CA GLY A 181 -11.87 -8.06 4.97
C GLY A 181 -12.97 -8.62 4.09
N HIS A 182 -13.87 -7.76 3.67
CA HIS A 182 -14.98 -8.11 2.78
C HIS A 182 -15.41 -6.94 1.91
N VAL A 183 -16.25 -7.24 0.92
CA VAL A 183 -16.98 -6.23 0.15
C VAL A 183 -18.18 -5.79 0.98
N GLN A 184 -18.17 -4.54 1.44
CA GLN A 184 -19.27 -3.96 2.22
C GLN A 184 -20.44 -3.56 1.33
N ASP A 185 -20.15 -2.83 0.25
CA ASP A 185 -21.12 -2.42 -0.76
C ASP A 185 -20.44 -2.18 -2.11
N PHE A 186 -21.23 -1.73 -3.10
CA PHE A 186 -20.71 -1.26 -4.37
C PHE A 186 -21.06 0.21 -4.54
N ILE A 187 -20.06 1.01 -4.89
CA ILE A 187 -20.25 2.44 -5.15
C ILE A 187 -20.03 2.76 -6.62
N LEU A 188 -20.76 3.74 -7.11
CA LEU A 188 -20.57 4.27 -8.45
C LEU A 188 -19.32 5.16 -8.47
N VAL A 189 -18.35 4.80 -9.31
CA VAL A 189 -17.16 5.62 -9.56
C VAL A 189 -17.27 6.23 -10.94
N THR A 190 -17.11 7.55 -10.99
CA THR A 190 -17.03 8.32 -12.23
C THR A 190 -15.57 8.62 -12.53
N ARG A 191 -15.09 8.19 -13.70
CA ARG A 191 -13.74 8.50 -14.19
C ARG A 191 -13.84 9.27 -15.48
N GLU A 192 -13.08 10.37 -15.57
CA GLU A 192 -12.91 11.10 -16.81
C GLU A 192 -11.57 10.70 -17.44
N ASN A 193 -11.61 10.32 -18.72
CA ASN A 193 -10.39 10.10 -19.47
C ASN A 193 -9.76 11.47 -19.80
N PRO A 194 -8.56 11.78 -19.27
CA PRO A 194 -7.97 13.11 -19.45
C PRO A 194 -7.57 13.41 -20.90
N LEU A 195 -7.47 12.40 -21.76
CA LEU A 195 -7.09 12.57 -23.18
C LEU A 195 -8.30 12.75 -24.09
N THR A 196 -9.42 12.08 -23.78
CA THR A 196 -10.62 12.08 -24.64
C THR A 196 -11.78 12.89 -24.05
N GLY A 197 -11.72 13.23 -22.76
CA GLY A 197 -12.84 13.83 -22.01
C GLY A 197 -14.01 12.85 -21.78
N GLU A 198 -13.83 11.57 -22.11
CA GLU A 198 -14.88 10.57 -21.96
C GLU A 198 -15.13 10.27 -20.48
N ILE A 199 -16.39 10.38 -20.06
CA ILE A 199 -16.82 10.06 -18.71
C ILE A 199 -17.30 8.61 -18.68
N THR A 200 -16.62 7.78 -17.89
CA THR A 200 -17.01 6.40 -17.62
C THR A 200 -17.56 6.28 -16.21
N ASN A 201 -18.73 5.66 -16.09
CA ASN A 201 -19.39 5.38 -14.82
C ASN A 201 -19.40 3.87 -14.60
N SER A 202 -18.83 3.38 -13.51
CA SER A 202 -18.80 1.94 -13.19
C SER A 202 -18.90 1.67 -11.70
N TYR A 203 -19.63 0.61 -11.34
CA TYR A 203 -19.70 0.15 -9.95
C TYR A 203 -18.41 -0.56 -9.54
N HIS A 204 -17.86 -0.18 -8.39
CA HIS A 204 -16.70 -0.83 -7.80
C HIS A 204 -16.96 -1.18 -6.33
N PRO A 205 -16.38 -2.27 -5.82
CA PRO A 205 -16.55 -2.67 -4.44
C PRO A 205 -15.94 -1.63 -3.50
N ARG A 206 -16.66 -1.31 -2.43
CA ARG A 206 -16.11 -0.72 -1.21
C ARG A 206 -15.64 -1.86 -0.32
N ILE A 207 -14.39 -1.79 0.10
CA ILE A 207 -13.71 -2.84 0.84
C ILE A 207 -13.64 -2.41 2.30
N PHE A 208 -14.15 -3.26 3.17
CA PHE A 208 -14.06 -3.09 4.62
C PHE A 208 -13.05 -4.08 5.18
N ILE A 209 -12.02 -3.58 5.84
CA ILE A 209 -11.04 -4.44 6.52
C ILE A 209 -11.55 -4.70 7.94
N ASP A 210 -12.02 -5.91 8.23
CA ASP A 210 -12.52 -6.31 9.55
C ASP A 210 -11.41 -6.14 10.60
N PHE A 211 -10.24 -6.71 10.33
CA PHE A 211 -9.04 -6.59 11.15
C PHE A 211 -7.78 -6.96 10.38
N MET A 212 -6.64 -6.53 10.89
CA MET A 212 -5.30 -6.81 10.39
C MET A 212 -4.36 -6.85 11.59
N VAL A 213 -3.32 -7.69 11.56
CA VAL A 213 -2.43 -7.88 12.70
C VAL A 213 -1.03 -8.26 12.25
N LYS A 214 -0.03 -7.75 12.96
CA LYS A 214 1.38 -8.10 12.80
C LYS A 214 1.75 -9.15 13.84
N LEU A 215 2.17 -10.32 13.38
CA LEU A 215 2.67 -11.38 14.25
C LEU A 215 4.20 -11.39 14.17
N VAL A 216 4.86 -11.40 15.32
CA VAL A 216 6.32 -11.35 15.41
C VAL A 216 6.85 -12.60 16.11
N SER A 217 8.07 -13.00 15.76
CA SER A 217 8.82 -14.01 16.48
C SER A 217 9.53 -13.38 17.69
N SER A 218 9.92 -14.20 18.66
CA SER A 218 10.92 -13.80 19.66
C SER A 218 12.33 -13.97 19.09
N GLU A 219 13.36 -13.45 19.77
CA GLU A 219 14.77 -13.62 19.34
C GLU A 219 15.17 -15.10 19.25
N ASP A 220 14.65 -15.94 20.17
CA ASP A 220 15.04 -17.34 20.32
C ASP A 220 14.01 -18.37 19.77
N SER A 221 12.94 -17.93 19.10
CA SER A 221 11.87 -18.82 18.65
C SER A 221 11.27 -18.38 17.32
N GLU A 222 10.60 -19.30 16.64
CA GLU A 222 9.94 -19.05 15.34
C GLU A 222 8.45 -18.74 15.55
N ILE A 223 7.83 -18.09 14.56
CA ILE A 223 6.38 -17.89 14.55
C ILE A 223 5.67 -19.24 14.46
N ASP A 224 4.71 -19.48 15.35
CA ASP A 224 3.91 -20.71 15.28
C ASP A 224 2.80 -20.59 14.23
N LEU A 225 3.11 -21.05 13.01
CA LEU A 225 2.15 -21.08 11.89
C LEU A 225 0.90 -21.94 12.20
N THR A 226 0.99 -22.89 13.12
CA THR A 226 -0.16 -23.71 13.52
C THR A 226 -1.21 -22.86 14.21
N LYS A 227 -0.81 -21.89 15.02
CA LYS A 227 -1.72 -20.95 15.68
C LYS A 227 -2.41 -20.02 14.69
N VAL A 228 -1.73 -19.65 13.61
CA VAL A 228 -2.35 -18.90 12.51
C VAL A 228 -3.46 -19.70 11.86
N ILE A 229 -3.21 -20.98 11.54
CA ILE A 229 -4.23 -21.87 10.96
C ILE A 229 -5.38 -22.10 11.95
N THR A 230 -5.08 -22.41 13.22
CA THR A 230 -6.08 -22.58 14.28
C THR A 230 -6.95 -21.33 14.43
N PHE A 231 -6.35 -20.14 14.40
CA PHE A 231 -7.07 -18.88 14.43
C PHE A 231 -8.04 -18.73 13.26
N LEU A 232 -7.59 -18.98 12.02
CA LEU A 232 -8.45 -18.93 10.84
C LEU A 232 -9.63 -19.90 10.93
N LEU A 233 -9.39 -21.12 11.45
CA LEU A 233 -10.45 -22.10 11.66
C LEU A 233 -11.45 -21.65 12.74
N ASN A 234 -10.95 -21.01 13.80
CA ASN A 234 -11.76 -20.49 14.91
C ASN A 234 -12.62 -19.29 14.50
N LEU A 235 -12.26 -18.51 13.48
CA LEU A 235 -13.08 -17.39 12.98
C LEU A 235 -14.52 -17.83 12.62
N LYS A 236 -14.68 -19.06 12.13
CA LYS A 236 -16.01 -19.63 11.84
C LYS A 236 -16.89 -19.73 13.10
N ASN A 237 -16.30 -20.04 14.26
CA ASN A 237 -17.02 -20.12 15.54
C ASN A 237 -17.52 -18.74 16.00
N TYR A 238 -16.86 -17.67 15.53
CA TYR A 238 -17.25 -16.27 15.76
C TYR A 238 -18.19 -15.71 14.68
N GLY A 239 -18.64 -16.55 13.75
CA GLY A 239 -19.60 -16.19 12.70
C GLY A 239 -18.98 -15.55 11.45
N TYR A 240 -17.65 -15.55 11.32
CA TYR A 240 -16.97 -15.07 10.12
C TYR A 240 -17.00 -16.13 9.02
N ASN A 241 -17.66 -15.83 7.90
CA ASN A 241 -17.72 -16.72 6.75
C ASN A 241 -16.53 -16.49 5.81
N LEU A 242 -15.49 -17.33 5.89
CA LEU A 242 -14.31 -17.22 5.05
C LEU A 242 -14.56 -17.85 3.67
N LYS A 243 -14.78 -17.02 2.66
CA LYS A 243 -15.06 -17.43 1.28
C LYS A 243 -13.81 -17.78 0.48
N LEU A 244 -12.70 -17.11 0.78
CA LEU A 244 -11.42 -17.28 0.12
C LEU A 244 -10.30 -16.94 1.10
N VAL A 245 -9.40 -17.90 1.33
CA VAL A 245 -8.17 -17.69 2.10
C VAL A 245 -7.00 -17.75 1.14
N THR A 246 -6.08 -16.79 1.25
CA THR A 246 -4.89 -16.77 0.40
C THR A 246 -3.63 -16.58 1.21
N TYR A 247 -2.55 -17.13 0.68
CA TYR A 247 -1.21 -17.04 1.23
C TYR A 247 -0.24 -16.59 0.14
N ASP A 248 0.84 -15.92 0.51
CA ASP A 248 1.97 -15.74 -0.40
C ASP A 248 2.61 -17.10 -0.74
N GLY A 249 3.34 -17.16 -1.86
CA GLY A 249 3.78 -18.41 -2.46
C GLY A 249 4.86 -19.17 -1.69
N TRP A 250 5.65 -18.50 -0.87
CA TRP A 250 6.72 -19.14 -0.10
C TRP A 250 6.15 -19.82 1.15
N GLN A 251 6.54 -21.08 1.41
CA GLN A 251 6.17 -21.88 2.60
C GLN A 251 4.67 -22.14 2.89
N SER A 252 3.75 -21.67 2.04
CA SER A 252 2.30 -21.82 2.26
C SER A 252 1.70 -23.20 1.99
N THR A 253 2.44 -24.12 1.35
CA THR A 253 1.93 -25.42 0.91
C THR A 253 1.24 -26.23 2.00
N ILE A 254 1.79 -26.27 3.22
CA ILE A 254 1.22 -27.07 4.32
C ILE A 254 -0.10 -26.46 4.80
N ALA A 255 -0.13 -25.13 4.99
CA ALA A 255 -1.33 -24.42 5.43
C ALA A 255 -2.47 -24.58 4.41
N LEU A 256 -2.17 -24.45 3.11
CA LEU A 256 -3.13 -24.65 2.04
C LEU A 256 -3.72 -26.07 2.05
N GLN A 257 -2.88 -27.11 2.15
CA GLN A 257 -3.35 -28.49 2.21
C GLN A 257 -4.24 -28.79 3.42
N GLN A 258 -3.93 -28.19 4.59
CA GLN A 258 -4.76 -28.36 5.78
C GLN A 258 -6.12 -27.67 5.63
N LEU A 259 -6.15 -26.45 5.10
CA LEU A 259 -7.38 -25.71 4.85
C LEU A 259 -8.26 -26.41 3.80
N GLU A 260 -7.68 -26.89 2.71
CA GLU A 260 -8.38 -27.64 1.66
C GLU A 260 -9.01 -28.93 2.20
N ARG A 261 -8.30 -29.68 3.06
CA ARG A 261 -8.84 -30.89 3.72
C ARG A 261 -10.04 -30.58 4.61
N LEU A 262 -10.14 -29.36 5.12
CA LEU A 262 -11.26 -28.88 5.93
C LEU A 262 -12.34 -28.15 5.09
N ASN A 263 -12.27 -28.27 3.76
CA ASN A 263 -13.18 -27.67 2.78
C ASN A 263 -13.17 -26.13 2.75
N TYR A 264 -12.06 -25.49 3.13
CA TYR A 264 -11.85 -24.07 2.85
C TYR A 264 -11.34 -23.88 1.42
N ASN A 265 -11.82 -22.83 0.75
CA ASN A 265 -11.28 -22.38 -0.52
C ASN A 265 -9.98 -21.61 -0.26
N ALA A 266 -8.84 -22.30 -0.36
CA ALA A 266 -7.53 -21.74 -0.09
C ALA A 266 -6.68 -21.72 -1.37
N LYS A 267 -5.96 -20.63 -1.65
CA LYS A 267 -5.13 -20.50 -2.86
C LYS A 267 -3.83 -19.75 -2.60
N VAL A 268 -2.83 -19.97 -3.45
CA VAL A 268 -1.65 -19.09 -3.51
C VAL A 268 -2.04 -17.79 -4.22
N LEU A 269 -1.72 -16.65 -3.60
CA LEU A 269 -1.76 -15.34 -4.23
C LEU A 269 -0.43 -14.64 -3.97
N SER A 270 0.40 -14.49 -4.99
CA SER A 270 1.63 -13.72 -4.84
C SER A 270 1.39 -12.23 -5.08
N VAL A 271 1.51 -11.45 -4.02
CA VAL A 271 1.47 -9.98 -4.05
C VAL A 271 2.80 -9.41 -4.54
N ASP A 272 3.87 -10.20 -4.40
CA ASP A 272 5.24 -9.78 -4.68
C ASP A 272 5.64 -9.92 -6.16
N ARG A 273 4.96 -10.82 -6.88
CA ARG A 273 5.25 -11.13 -8.29
C ARG A 273 4.77 -10.06 -9.26
N THR A 274 3.64 -9.40 -8.97
CA THR A 274 3.04 -8.35 -9.81
C THR A 274 2.50 -7.22 -8.94
N ASP A 275 2.53 -5.99 -9.45
CA ASP A 275 1.98 -4.82 -8.75
C ASP A 275 0.44 -4.74 -8.75
N GLU A 276 -0.26 -5.68 -9.39
CA GLU A 276 -1.72 -5.65 -9.57
C GLU A 276 -2.50 -5.47 -8.26
N ALA A 277 -2.13 -6.22 -7.22
CA ALA A 277 -2.81 -6.16 -5.93
C ALA A 277 -2.65 -4.76 -5.28
N TYR A 278 -1.44 -4.22 -5.35
CA TYR A 278 -1.12 -2.88 -4.87
C TYR A 278 -1.74 -1.77 -5.70
N ILE A 279 -1.84 -1.94 -7.02
CA ILE A 279 -2.53 -0.99 -7.89
C ILE A 279 -4.04 -1.00 -7.59
N ALA A 280 -4.64 -2.16 -7.31
CA ALA A 280 -6.02 -2.24 -6.88
C ALA A 280 -6.23 -1.55 -5.53
N LEU A 281 -5.36 -1.79 -4.55
CA LEU A 281 -5.37 -1.12 -3.24
C LEU A 281 -5.21 0.40 -3.37
N ARG A 282 -4.20 0.86 -4.13
CA ARG A 282 -3.98 2.28 -4.44
C ARG A 282 -5.23 2.90 -5.04
N THR A 283 -5.82 2.26 -6.04
CA THR A 283 -7.04 2.76 -6.69
C THR A 283 -8.19 2.87 -5.68
N ALA A 284 -8.36 1.88 -4.80
CA ALA A 284 -9.37 1.91 -3.73
C ALA A 284 -9.13 3.04 -2.72
N ILE A 285 -7.89 3.30 -2.32
CA ILE A 285 -7.52 4.41 -1.43
C ILE A 285 -7.83 5.77 -2.07
N TYR A 286 -7.39 5.99 -3.32
CA TYR A 286 -7.58 7.27 -4.00
C TYR A 286 -9.05 7.58 -4.30
N GLU A 287 -9.86 6.54 -4.52
CA GLU A 287 -11.31 6.63 -4.73
C GLU A 287 -12.11 6.55 -3.42
N GLU A 288 -11.44 6.57 -2.26
CA GLU A 288 -12.08 6.56 -0.93
C GLU A 288 -13.03 5.35 -0.73
N ARG A 289 -12.66 4.20 -1.31
CA ARG A 289 -13.39 2.92 -1.29
C ARG A 289 -12.88 1.92 -0.27
N LEU A 290 -11.90 2.29 0.54
CA LEU A 290 -11.35 1.45 1.59
C LEU A 290 -11.82 1.98 2.96
N ASP A 291 -12.39 1.12 3.80
CA ASP A 291 -12.73 1.41 5.20
C ASP A 291 -11.80 0.60 6.11
N ILE A 292 -10.89 1.32 6.77
CA ILE A 292 -9.94 0.80 7.75
C ILE A 292 -10.11 1.54 9.08
N TYR A 293 -9.41 1.08 10.10
CA TYR A 293 -9.26 1.79 11.38
C TYR A 293 -7.82 2.28 11.53
N ASP A 294 -7.58 3.10 12.53
CA ASP A 294 -6.23 3.61 12.80
C ASP A 294 -5.33 2.48 13.29
N TYR A 295 -4.27 2.22 12.52
CA TYR A 295 -3.29 1.17 12.80
C TYR A 295 -1.95 1.58 12.23
N ALA A 296 -1.04 2.00 13.12
CA ALA A 296 0.23 2.61 12.75
C ALA A 296 1.09 1.72 11.83
N PRO A 297 1.23 0.39 12.07
CA PRO A 297 2.01 -0.48 11.18
C PRO A 297 1.53 -0.43 9.72
N PHE A 298 0.22 -0.55 9.48
CA PHE A 298 -0.29 -0.44 8.10
C PHE A 298 -0.05 0.94 7.51
N PHE A 299 -0.35 2.00 8.27
CA PHE A 299 -0.23 3.37 7.80
C PHE A 299 1.22 3.71 7.40
N ASP A 300 2.19 3.32 8.23
CA ASP A 300 3.60 3.58 7.98
C ASP A 300 4.15 2.79 6.80
N GLU A 301 3.75 1.53 6.66
CA GLU A 301 4.12 0.72 5.50
C GLU A 301 3.52 1.30 4.21
N ILE A 302 2.20 1.46 4.12
CA ILE A 302 1.53 1.82 2.85
C ILE A 302 1.93 3.22 2.34
N THR A 303 2.32 4.11 3.25
CA THR A 303 2.80 5.47 2.89
C THR A 303 4.28 5.51 2.51
N SER A 304 5.04 4.46 2.82
CA SER A 304 6.48 4.38 2.55
C SER A 304 6.85 3.41 1.42
N VAL A 305 6.01 2.43 1.09
CA VAL A 305 6.27 1.47 0.01
C VAL A 305 6.47 2.16 -1.34
N LEU A 306 7.40 1.61 -2.12
CA LEU A 306 7.90 2.14 -3.38
C LEU A 306 7.38 1.30 -4.57
N HIS A 307 6.90 1.97 -5.61
CA HIS A 307 6.52 1.38 -6.89
C HIS A 307 7.70 1.37 -7.87
N ILE A 308 8.29 0.19 -8.05
CA ILE A 308 9.46 -0.03 -8.89
C ILE A 308 9.00 -0.49 -10.28
N ILE A 309 9.03 0.42 -11.24
CA ILE A 309 8.70 0.14 -12.65
C ILE A 309 9.94 -0.38 -13.37
N LYS A 310 9.94 -1.65 -13.79
CA LYS A 310 11.06 -2.26 -14.52
C LYS A 310 10.92 -2.00 -16.02
N LYS A 311 11.63 -0.98 -16.52
CA LYS A 311 11.61 -0.57 -17.95
C LYS A 311 12.16 -1.62 -18.94
N ARG A 312 12.73 -2.75 -18.49
CA ARG A 312 13.45 -3.73 -19.33
C ARG A 312 13.10 -5.21 -19.08
N ASP A 313 11.99 -5.51 -18.41
CA ASP A 313 11.59 -6.91 -18.29
C ASP A 313 11.00 -7.43 -19.62
N ARG A 314 11.54 -8.55 -20.10
CA ARG A 314 11.05 -9.27 -21.30
C ARG A 314 9.69 -9.94 -21.06
N ASP A 315 9.27 -10.04 -19.80
CA ASP A 315 7.97 -10.57 -19.40
C ASP A 315 6.96 -9.41 -19.26
N PRO A 316 5.95 -9.31 -20.15
CA PRO A 316 4.95 -8.26 -20.09
C PRO A 316 4.09 -8.28 -18.81
N MET A 317 4.08 -9.39 -18.04
CA MET A 317 3.40 -9.47 -16.74
C MET A 317 4.22 -8.90 -15.56
N ARG A 318 5.50 -8.55 -15.76
CA ARG A 318 6.42 -8.03 -14.71
C ARG A 318 6.74 -6.54 -14.85
N ARG A 319 5.76 -5.74 -15.28
CA ARG A 319 5.97 -4.31 -15.57
C ARG A 319 6.26 -3.47 -14.33
N GLY A 320 5.82 -3.90 -13.14
CA GLY A 320 6.12 -3.24 -11.87
C GLY A 320 6.12 -4.20 -10.69
N LYS A 321 6.88 -3.84 -9.65
CA LYS A 321 6.86 -4.45 -8.31
C LYS A 321 6.64 -3.34 -7.29
N VAL A 322 5.99 -3.65 -6.17
CA VAL A 322 5.99 -2.77 -5.00
C VAL A 322 6.91 -3.36 -3.94
N ASP A 323 7.77 -2.53 -3.36
CA ASP A 323 8.73 -2.97 -2.34
C ASP A 323 8.90 -1.91 -1.25
N HIS A 324 9.31 -2.34 -0.06
CA HIS A 324 9.56 -1.42 1.05
C HIS A 324 10.91 -0.71 0.89
N PRO A 325 11.12 0.46 1.53
CA PRO A 325 12.46 1.01 1.69
C PRO A 325 13.30 0.12 2.61
N ALA A 326 14.63 0.27 2.58
CA ALA A 326 15.55 -0.66 3.28
C ALA A 326 15.29 -0.80 4.79
N ASN A 327 14.85 0.28 5.48
CA ASN A 327 14.44 0.28 6.89
C ASN A 327 12.92 0.22 7.11
N GLY A 328 12.15 -0.16 6.09
CA GLY A 328 10.70 -0.34 6.18
C GLY A 328 10.30 -1.81 6.17
N SER A 329 9.01 -2.06 6.38
CA SER A 329 8.37 -3.35 6.14
C SER A 329 7.23 -3.18 5.15
N LYS A 330 6.61 -4.28 4.73
CA LYS A 330 5.37 -4.25 3.94
C LYS A 330 4.42 -5.40 4.26
N ASP A 331 4.59 -6.06 5.40
CA ASP A 331 3.94 -7.31 5.76
C ASP A 331 2.41 -7.12 5.89
N ILE A 332 1.99 -6.01 6.51
CA ILE A 332 0.57 -5.66 6.64
C ILE A 332 0.03 -5.09 5.33
N SER A 333 0.82 -4.29 4.63
CA SER A 333 0.45 -3.73 3.33
C SER A 333 0.22 -4.81 2.27
N ASP A 334 1.05 -5.85 2.24
CA ASP A 334 0.91 -7.02 1.38
C ASP A 334 -0.40 -7.75 1.71
N CYS A 335 -0.72 -7.90 3.00
CA CYS A 335 -1.97 -8.49 3.44
C CYS A 335 -3.21 -7.71 3.02
N VAL A 336 -3.22 -6.40 3.21
CA VAL A 336 -4.36 -5.55 2.80
C VAL A 336 -4.49 -5.50 1.28
N ALA A 337 -3.37 -5.50 0.54
CA ALA A 337 -3.37 -5.58 -0.91
C ALA A 337 -3.92 -6.94 -1.41
N GLY A 338 -3.53 -8.04 -0.76
CA GLY A 338 -4.04 -9.38 -1.02
C GLY A 338 -5.55 -9.50 -0.75
N VAL A 339 -6.02 -9.03 0.41
CA VAL A 339 -7.46 -8.95 0.75
C VAL A 339 -8.21 -8.14 -0.29
N THR A 340 -7.67 -6.97 -0.68
CA THR A 340 -8.28 -6.12 -1.71
C THR A 340 -8.45 -6.87 -3.02
N LYS A 341 -7.39 -7.51 -3.52
CA LYS A 341 -7.45 -8.30 -4.77
C LYS A 341 -8.44 -9.45 -4.66
N ASN A 342 -8.48 -10.15 -3.53
CA ASN A 342 -9.44 -11.22 -3.29
C ASN A 342 -10.88 -10.71 -3.27
N CYS A 343 -11.14 -9.55 -2.67
CA CYS A 343 -12.46 -8.91 -2.70
C CYS A 343 -12.89 -8.65 -4.15
N TYR A 344 -12.00 -8.17 -5.02
CA TYR A 344 -12.29 -8.03 -6.44
C TYR A 344 -12.52 -9.37 -7.16
N GLU A 345 -11.82 -10.45 -6.79
CA GLU A 345 -12.01 -11.78 -7.37
C GLU A 345 -13.38 -12.37 -7.02
N ILE A 346 -13.82 -12.20 -5.77
CA ILE A 346 -15.10 -12.76 -5.30
C ILE A 346 -16.29 -11.79 -5.53
N ALA A 347 -16.01 -10.51 -5.81
CA ALA A 347 -17.04 -9.51 -6.06
C ALA A 347 -17.82 -9.85 -7.33
N ALA A 348 -19.08 -10.21 -7.16
CA ALA A 348 -20.05 -10.12 -8.23
C ALA A 348 -20.67 -8.70 -8.19
N PRO A 349 -20.45 -7.85 -9.21
CA PRO A 349 -21.13 -6.57 -9.25
C PRO A 349 -22.65 -6.80 -9.22
N PRO A 350 -23.43 -5.96 -8.53
CA PRO A 350 -24.87 -6.12 -8.48
C PRO A 350 -25.43 -6.08 -9.91
N ALA A 351 -26.42 -6.93 -10.17
CA ALA A 351 -27.16 -6.86 -11.43
C ALA A 351 -27.76 -5.45 -11.55
N ILE A 352 -27.27 -4.69 -12.52
CA ILE A 352 -27.73 -3.31 -12.75
C ILE A 352 -29.19 -3.40 -13.22
N THR A 353 -30.11 -2.72 -12.54
CA THR A 353 -31.51 -2.67 -13.00
C THR A 353 -31.59 -1.87 -14.31
N PRO A 354 -32.61 -2.08 -15.16
CA PRO A 354 -32.81 -1.26 -16.36
C PRO A 354 -32.87 0.25 -16.05
N GLU A 355 -33.39 0.67 -14.89
CA GLU A 355 -33.37 2.08 -14.50
C GLU A 355 -31.97 2.58 -14.13
N GLN A 356 -31.18 1.78 -13.42
CA GLN A 356 -29.79 2.12 -13.10
C GLN A 356 -28.93 2.18 -14.37
N ALA A 357 -29.14 1.27 -15.32
CA ALA A 357 -28.48 1.30 -16.63
C ALA A 357 -28.87 2.55 -17.42
N ARG A 358 -30.14 2.97 -17.34
CA ARG A 358 -30.64 4.20 -17.95
C ARG A 358 -30.06 5.47 -17.29
N ALA A 359 -29.99 5.52 -15.97
CA ALA A 359 -29.36 6.63 -15.24
C ALA A 359 -27.85 6.74 -15.54
N LEU A 360 -27.17 5.60 -15.68
CA LEU A 360 -25.78 5.52 -16.13
C LEU A 360 -25.61 6.06 -17.56
N ALA A 361 -26.57 5.75 -18.44
CA ALA A 361 -26.57 6.22 -19.82
C ALA A 361 -26.93 7.72 -19.93
N GLU A 362 -27.80 8.24 -19.06
CA GLU A 362 -28.18 9.65 -19.00
C GLU A 362 -27.09 10.55 -18.40
N THR A 363 -26.14 9.99 -17.63
CA THR A 363 -24.95 10.71 -17.13
C THR A 363 -23.81 10.79 -18.13
N ILE A 364 -23.89 10.07 -19.26
CA ILE A 364 -23.02 10.26 -20.41
C ILE A 364 -23.54 11.49 -21.15
N ALA A 365 -22.94 12.66 -20.92
CA ALA A 365 -23.12 13.77 -21.84
C ALA A 365 -22.79 13.24 -23.24
N PRO A 366 -23.66 13.40 -24.26
CA PRO A 366 -23.37 12.88 -25.58
C PRO A 366 -22.12 13.57 -26.09
N VAL A 367 -20.99 12.86 -26.07
CA VAL A 367 -19.86 13.22 -26.91
C VAL A 367 -20.41 13.10 -28.32
N VAL A 368 -20.64 14.24 -28.96
CA VAL A 368 -20.98 14.29 -30.38
C VAL A 368 -19.73 13.84 -31.13
N VAL A 369 -19.55 12.53 -31.21
CA VAL A 369 -18.68 11.92 -32.21
C VAL A 369 -19.50 11.87 -33.48
N ASP A 370 -18.92 12.46 -34.52
CA ASP A 370 -19.41 12.62 -35.89
C ASP A 370 -20.55 11.65 -36.30
N ARG A 371 -21.63 12.21 -36.88
CA ARG A 371 -22.95 11.56 -37.11
C ARG A 371 -22.94 10.35 -38.06
N ASN A 372 -21.79 9.85 -38.50
CA ASN A 372 -21.69 8.95 -39.64
C ASN A 372 -20.91 7.63 -39.42
N ALA A 373 -20.47 7.28 -38.21
CA ALA A 373 -19.85 5.97 -37.97
C ALA A 373 -20.20 5.39 -36.60
N TRP A 374 -20.59 4.11 -36.59
CA TRP A 374 -20.77 3.32 -35.37
C TRP A 374 -20.07 1.97 -35.52
N VAL A 375 -19.38 1.53 -34.47
CA VAL A 375 -18.80 0.19 -34.36
C VAL A 375 -19.57 -0.58 -33.29
N ILE A 376 -20.16 -1.72 -33.67
CA ILE A 376 -20.75 -2.64 -32.69
C ILE A 376 -19.69 -3.69 -32.35
N GLN A 377 -19.28 -3.72 -31.08
CA GLN A 377 -18.35 -4.71 -30.54
C GLN A 377 -19.09 -5.70 -29.64
N ASP A 378 -18.89 -6.99 -29.87
CA ASP A 378 -19.35 -8.04 -28.95
C ASP A 378 -18.41 -8.10 -27.74
N TYR A 379 -18.86 -7.58 -26.60
CA TYR A 379 -18.11 -7.54 -25.34
C TYR A 379 -17.69 -8.93 -24.82
N GLY A 380 -18.28 -10.02 -25.32
CA GLY A 380 -17.92 -11.38 -24.90
C GLY A 380 -16.73 -12.00 -25.66
N LYS A 381 -16.39 -11.52 -26.86
CA LYS A 381 -15.41 -12.20 -27.75
C LYS A 381 -14.43 -11.30 -28.49
N GLY A 382 -14.50 -9.98 -28.30
CA GLY A 382 -13.54 -9.04 -28.89
C GLY A 382 -13.57 -8.96 -30.43
N ARG A 383 -14.61 -9.48 -31.08
CA ARG A 383 -14.82 -9.34 -32.53
C ARG A 383 -15.75 -8.17 -32.84
N ILE A 384 -15.39 -7.41 -33.87
CA ILE A 384 -16.26 -6.38 -34.46
C ILE A 384 -17.30 -7.09 -35.32
N ILE A 385 -18.58 -6.89 -35.01
CA ILE A 385 -19.72 -7.56 -35.67
C ILE A 385 -20.44 -6.68 -36.69
N GLY A 386 -20.04 -5.41 -36.82
CA GLY A 386 -20.50 -4.54 -37.89
C GLY A 386 -19.75 -3.22 -37.91
N VAL A 387 -19.42 -2.77 -39.12
CA VAL A 387 -18.86 -1.45 -39.43
C VAL A 387 -19.67 -0.89 -40.59
N LYS A 388 -20.01 0.41 -40.55
CA LYS A 388 -20.32 1.18 -41.75
C LYS A 388 -19.33 2.31 -41.89
#